data_AF-A0AAW1RLZ2-F1
#
_entry.id   AF-A0AAW1RLZ2-F1
#
_cell.length_a   1.000
_cell.length_b   1.000
_cell.length_c   1.000
_cell.angle_alpha   90.00
_cell.angle_beta   90.00
_cell.angle_gamma   90.00
#
_symmetry.space_group_name_H-M   'P 1'
#
loop_
_entity.id
_entity.type
_entity.pdbx_description
1 polymer ?
#
loop_
_entity_poly.entity_id
_entity_poly.type
_entity_poly.pdbx_seq_one_letter_code
_entity_poly.pdbx_strand_id
1 'polypeptide(L)'
;MAAIGAPVCFGTAYFALLRAATQFVLEQQAKSQLTELTSQITSVCWDKCIGTPGRTLTAREEACMIDCTKRFLETTKFITTRFAHKSGASVGSSSGGRY
;
A
#
# COMPACT_ATOMS: atom_id res chain seq x y z
N MET A 1 13.26 -28.60 -46.56
CA MET A 1 14.27 -28.24 -45.53
C MET A 1 13.87 -26.90 -44.94
N ALA A 2 13.42 -26.71 -43.70
CA ALA A 2 12.94 -27.60 -42.66
C ALA A 2 11.70 -26.91 -42.05
N ALA A 3 10.61 -27.66 -41.92
CA ALA A 3 9.47 -27.24 -41.11
C ALA A 3 9.88 -27.31 -39.63
N ILE A 4 10.15 -26.16 -39.03
CA ILE A 4 10.19 -25.96 -37.58
C ILE A 4 8.83 -25.32 -37.27
N GLY A 5 7.74 -26.06 -37.09
CA GLY A 5 7.58 -27.08 -36.06
C GLY A 5 7.43 -26.36 -34.73
N ALA A 6 6.20 -26.13 -34.28
CA ALA A 6 5.87 -25.42 -33.05
C ALA A 6 6.46 -26.13 -31.79
N PRO A 7 7.25 -25.41 -30.97
CA PRO A 7 7.03 -25.50 -29.52
C PRO A 7 6.86 -24.13 -28.85
N VAL A 8 6.96 -23.01 -29.59
CA VAL A 8 6.83 -21.67 -28.98
C VAL A 8 5.39 -21.26 -28.67
N CYS A 9 4.35 -21.84 -29.31
CA CYS A 9 2.96 -21.51 -28.97
C CYS A 9 2.52 -22.03 -27.60
N PHE A 10 3.04 -23.18 -27.15
CA PHE A 10 2.82 -23.66 -25.77
C PHE A 10 3.59 -22.80 -24.75
N GLY A 11 4.82 -22.39 -25.11
CA GLY A 11 5.64 -21.50 -24.28
C GLY A 11 5.08 -20.08 -24.16
N THR A 12 4.61 -19.46 -25.25
CA THR A 12 4.02 -18.10 -25.23
C THR A 12 2.64 -18.09 -24.60
N ALA A 13 1.82 -19.12 -24.79
CA ALA A 13 0.54 -19.26 -24.09
C ALA A 13 0.73 -19.48 -22.59
N TYR A 14 1.68 -20.33 -22.17
CA TYR A 14 2.06 -20.49 -20.76
C TYR A 14 2.60 -19.19 -20.17
N PHE A 15 3.46 -18.46 -20.91
CA PHE A 15 4.01 -17.18 -20.47
C PHE A 15 2.97 -16.05 -20.45
N ALA A 16 1.96 -16.08 -21.33
CA ALA A 16 0.80 -15.18 -21.29
C ALA A 16 -0.11 -15.47 -20.08
N LEU A 17 -0.39 -16.75 -19.79
CA LEU A 17 -1.10 -17.18 -18.59
C LEU A 17 -0.35 -16.83 -17.31
N LEU A 18 0.98 -16.99 -17.27
CA LEU A 18 1.82 -16.59 -16.13
C LEU A 18 1.78 -15.07 -15.90
N ARG A 19 1.77 -14.27 -16.97
CA ARG A 19 1.62 -12.82 -16.85
C ARG A 19 0.24 -12.45 -16.28
N ALA A 20 -0.84 -13.04 -16.80
CA ALA A 20 -2.17 -12.81 -16.27
C ALA A 20 -2.28 -13.20 -14.78
N ALA A 21 -1.69 -14.33 -14.39
CA ALA A 21 -1.64 -14.79 -13.00
C ALA A 21 -0.79 -13.87 -12.10
N THR A 22 0.39 -13.43 -12.55
CA THR A 22 1.26 -12.54 -11.75
C THR A 22 0.66 -11.16 -11.56
N GLN A 23 0.00 -10.59 -12.58
CA GLN A 23 -0.71 -9.31 -12.43
C GLN A 23 -1.81 -9.39 -11.37
N PHE A 24 -2.63 -10.45 -11.41
CA PHE A 24 -3.66 -10.67 -10.40
C PHE A 24 -3.06 -10.81 -8.99
N VAL A 25 -1.99 -11.58 -8.83
CA VAL A 25 -1.33 -11.76 -7.53
C VAL A 25 -0.79 -10.43 -6.98
N LEU A 26 -0.15 -9.61 -7.81
CA LEU A 26 0.37 -8.31 -7.40
C LEU A 26 -0.75 -7.35 -6.95
N GLU A 27 -1.87 -7.32 -7.68
CA GLU A 27 -3.02 -6.49 -7.31
C GLU A 27 -3.65 -6.94 -5.98
N GLN A 28 -3.82 -8.25 -5.79
CA GLN A 28 -4.37 -8.78 -4.54
C GLN A 28 -3.41 -8.54 -3.37
N GLN A 29 -2.11 -8.63 -3.61
CA GLN A 29 -1.09 -8.36 -2.59
C GLN A 29 -1.06 -6.88 -2.20
N ALA A 30 -1.25 -5.96 -3.14
CA ALA A 30 -1.38 -4.54 -2.80
C ALA A 30 -2.62 -4.29 -1.91
N LYS A 31 -3.75 -4.95 -2.23
CA LYS A 31 -4.98 -4.85 -1.44
C LYS A 31 -4.84 -5.45 -0.02
N SER A 32 -4.16 -6.59 0.11
CA SER A 32 -3.95 -7.22 1.43
C SER A 32 -3.10 -6.33 2.34
N GLN A 33 -2.03 -5.75 1.81
CA GLN A 33 -1.18 -4.79 2.54
C GLN A 33 -1.97 -3.56 2.98
N LEU A 34 -2.82 -3.00 2.11
CA LEU A 34 -3.67 -1.87 2.47
C LEU A 34 -4.69 -2.22 3.55
N THR A 35 -5.22 -3.45 3.53
CA THR A 35 -6.17 -3.92 4.55
C THR A 35 -5.48 -4.01 5.93
N GLU A 36 -4.26 -4.53 5.96
CA GLU A 36 -3.47 -4.57 7.19
C GLU A 36 -3.10 -3.17 7.69
N LEU A 37 -2.65 -2.28 6.79
CA LEU A 37 -2.40 -0.88 7.14
C LEU A 37 -3.65 -0.18 7.67
N THR A 38 -4.83 -0.45 7.09
CA THR A 38 -6.10 0.10 7.58
C THR A 38 -6.36 -0.34 9.02
N SER A 39 -6.19 -1.63 9.32
CA SER A 39 -6.33 -2.16 10.67
C SER A 39 -5.36 -1.49 11.67
N GLN A 40 -4.10 -1.30 11.26
CA GLN A 40 -3.08 -0.64 12.09
C GLN A 40 -3.38 0.85 12.33
N ILE A 41 -3.79 1.58 11.30
CA ILE A 41 -4.19 2.99 11.41
C ILE A 41 -5.37 3.10 12.36
N THR A 42 -6.38 2.25 12.17
CA THR A 42 -7.58 2.27 12.99
C THR A 42 -7.24 1.98 14.45
N SER A 43 -6.42 0.97 14.77
CA SER A 43 -6.07 0.68 16.17
C SER A 43 -5.30 1.83 16.83
N VAL A 44 -4.28 2.37 16.15
CA VAL A 44 -3.47 3.47 16.68
C VAL A 44 -4.33 4.72 16.89
N CYS A 45 -5.13 5.11 15.90
CA CYS A 45 -5.94 6.31 16.01
C CYS A 45 -7.09 6.15 16.99
N TRP A 46 -7.63 4.93 17.13
CA TRP A 46 -8.63 4.62 18.15
C TRP A 46 -8.09 4.89 19.55
N ASP A 47 -6.91 4.35 19.89
CA ASP A 47 -6.28 4.53 21.20
C ASP A 47 -5.89 5.98 21.50
N LYS A 48 -5.65 6.80 20.46
CA LYS A 48 -5.28 8.21 20.61
C LYS A 48 -6.49 9.15 20.72
N CYS A 49 -7.55 8.85 19.99
CA CYS A 49 -8.67 9.77 19.82
C CYS A 49 -9.89 9.39 20.67
N ILE A 50 -10.08 8.12 21.00
CA ILE A 50 -11.26 7.63 21.72
C ILE A 50 -10.91 7.34 23.17
N GLY A 51 -11.41 8.16 24.09
CA GLY A 51 -11.20 7.98 25.53
C GLY A 51 -12.23 7.07 26.18
N THR A 52 -13.51 7.41 26.09
CA THR A 52 -14.62 6.59 26.60
C THR A 52 -15.57 6.31 25.44
N PRO A 53 -15.72 5.04 25.02
CA PRO A 53 -16.52 4.73 23.84
C PRO A 53 -18.00 5.05 24.09
N GLY A 54 -18.54 6.02 23.35
CA GLY A 54 -19.96 6.34 23.29
C GLY A 54 -20.69 5.59 22.17
N ARG A 55 -22.00 5.85 22.01
CA ARG A 55 -22.79 5.28 20.89
C ARG A 55 -22.43 5.89 19.53
N THR A 56 -21.82 7.06 19.53
CA THR A 56 -21.42 7.83 18.35
C THR A 56 -20.12 8.56 18.65
N LEU A 57 -19.29 8.80 17.62
CA LEU A 57 -18.18 9.72 17.77
C LEU A 57 -18.71 11.15 17.94
N THR A 58 -18.16 11.86 18.91
CA THR A 58 -18.37 13.32 19.04
C THR A 58 -17.61 14.05 17.92
N ALA A 59 -18.01 15.29 17.60
CA ALA A 59 -17.33 16.10 16.58
C ALA A 59 -15.82 16.27 16.83
N ARG A 60 -15.41 16.27 18.11
CA ARG A 60 -13.99 16.33 18.51
C ARG A 60 -13.25 15.04 18.20
N GLU A 61 -13.87 13.89 18.46
CA GLU A 61 -13.31 12.57 18.17
C GLU A 61 -13.21 12.33 16.66
N GLU A 62 -14.23 12.73 15.88
CA GLU A 62 -14.20 12.66 14.42
C GLU A 62 -13.07 13.51 13.83
N ALA A 63 -12.95 14.78 14.26
CA ALA A 63 -11.85 15.64 13.84
C ALA A 63 -10.47 15.05 14.21
N CYS A 64 -10.34 14.49 15.43
CA CYS A 64 -9.12 13.82 15.86
C CYS A 64 -8.78 12.62 14.96
N MET A 65 -9.76 11.79 14.60
CA MET A 65 -9.55 10.62 13.75
C MET A 65 -9.05 11.00 12.35
N ILE A 66 -9.59 12.08 11.77
CA ILE A 66 -9.14 12.62 10.48
C ILE A 66 -7.68 13.09 10.57
N ASP A 67 -7.36 13.90 11.58
CA ASP A 67 -6.01 14.44 11.78
C ASP A 67 -4.99 13.35 12.11
N CYS A 68 -5.38 12.37 12.94
CA CYS A 68 -4.54 11.24 13.30
C CYS A 68 -4.18 10.41 12.08
N THR A 69 -5.17 10.06 11.25
CA THR A 69 -4.96 9.27 10.03
C THR A 69 -4.02 9.98 9.06
N LYS A 70 -4.23 11.29 8.84
CA LYS A 70 -3.35 12.11 7.99
C LYS A 70 -1.91 12.11 8.52
N ARG A 71 -1.73 12.36 9.83
CA ARG A 71 -0.39 12.37 10.46
C ARG A 71 0.29 11.01 10.42
N PHE A 72 -0.46 9.92 10.59
CA PHE A 72 0.08 8.57 10.56
C PHE A 72 0.64 8.21 9.18
N LEU A 73 -0.11 8.49 8.12
CA LEU A 73 0.32 8.21 6.74
C LEU A 73 1.53 9.06 6.34
N GLU A 74 1.54 10.36 6.66
CA GLU A 74 2.67 11.25 6.43
C GLU A 74 3.93 10.77 7.16
N THR A 75 3.79 10.39 8.43
CA THR A 75 4.91 9.91 9.26
C THR A 75 5.46 8.59 8.72
N THR A 76 4.59 7.64 8.38
CA THR A 76 4.97 6.34 7.84
C THR A 76 5.73 6.48 6.53
N LYS A 77 5.25 7.34 5.63
CA LYS A 77 5.94 7.67 4.37
C LYS A 77 7.30 8.30 4.65
N PHE A 78 7.35 9.33 5.50
CA PHE A 78 8.59 10.03 5.84
C PHE A 78 9.66 9.07 6.39
N ILE A 79 9.27 8.21 7.34
CA ILE A 79 10.15 7.21 7.94
C ILE A 79 10.69 6.26 6.86
N THR A 80 9.81 5.71 6.02
CA THR A 80 10.18 4.77 4.96
C THR A 80 11.14 5.40 3.95
N THR A 81 10.87 6.63 3.51
CA THR A 81 11.74 7.38 2.60
C THR A 81 13.11 7.67 3.22
N ARG A 82 13.16 8.02 4.50
CA ARG A 82 14.42 8.29 5.21
C ARG A 82 15.27 7.03 5.38
N PHE A 83 14.64 5.89 5.65
CA PHE A 83 15.36 4.62 5.71
C PHE A 83 15.91 4.23 4.33
N ALA A 84 15.10 4.32 3.27
CA ALA A 84 15.56 4.04 1.91
C ALA A 84 16.74 4.93 1.47
N HIS A 85 16.68 6.23 1.79
CA HIS A 85 17.77 7.16 1.52
C HIS A 85 19.05 6.83 2.32
N LYS A 86 18.91 6.32 3.55
CA LYS A 86 20.06 5.90 4.37
C LYS A 86 20.65 4.56 3.95
N SER A 87 19.87 3.69 3.31
CA SER A 87 20.33 2.38 2.81
C SER A 87 20.82 2.38 1.36
N GLY A 88 20.98 3.56 0.73
CA GLY A 88 21.51 3.68 -0.64
C GLY A 88 20.51 3.29 -1.74
N ALA A 89 19.25 3.05 -1.39
CA ALA A 89 18.18 2.81 -2.35
C ALA A 89 17.66 4.17 -2.86
N SER A 90 17.94 4.49 -4.12
CA SER A 90 17.51 5.74 -4.77
C SER A 90 15.99 5.79 -4.93
N VAL A 91 15.30 6.24 -3.87
CA VAL A 91 13.89 6.63 -3.94
C VAL A 91 13.85 8.07 -4.42
N GLY A 92 13.62 8.25 -5.72
CA GLY A 92 13.34 9.56 -6.34
C GLY A 92 12.09 10.17 -5.71
N SER A 93 12.28 11.11 -4.81
CA SER A 93 11.20 11.74 -4.04
C SER A 93 10.77 13.05 -4.71
N SER A 94 10.02 12.94 -5.80
CA SER A 94 9.22 14.08 -6.27
C SER A 94 7.91 14.11 -5.49
N SER A 95 7.84 15.00 -4.50
CA SER A 95 6.60 15.72 -4.12
C SER A 95 6.92 16.69 -2.99
N GLY A 96 7.36 17.89 -3.36
CA GLY A 96 7.13 19.07 -2.55
C GLY A 96 5.63 19.37 -2.55
N GLY A 97 4.97 19.13 -1.42
CA GLY A 97 3.59 19.55 -1.18
C GLY A 97 3.60 20.87 -0.42
N ARG A 98 3.18 21.93 -1.11
CA ARG A 98 2.70 23.16 -0.50
C ARG A 98 1.37 22.88 0.21
N TYR A 99 1.20 23.52 1.37
CA TYR A 99 -0.04 23.81 2.11
C TYR A 99 -1.18 22.78 2.05
#